data_AF-A0A2G4HAW2-F1
#
_entry.id   AF-A0A2G4HAW2-F1
#
_cell.length_a   1.000
_cell.length_b   1.000
_cell.length_c   1.000
_cell.angle_alpha   90.00
_cell.angle_beta   90.00
_cell.angle_gamma   90.00
#
_symmetry.space_group_name_H-M   'P 1'
#
loop_
_entity.id
_entity.type
_entity.pdbx_description
1 polymer ?
#
loop_
_entity_poly.entity_id
_entity_poly.type
_entity_poly.pdbx_seq_one_letter_code
_entity_poly.pdbx_strand_id
1 'polypeptide(L)'
;MNIRFLIPAALALAVTACQKVPAADADDQAFVAQELAVFASELEASLPADTSELKVRIATYLGSHPSVFYGATVALLDTNGLVVSSPYVYRPNGVDLVYSSGLMDSAYQINSQLWLRAPIDQATSVWTEPYFDEGGGDIWMKTRSVPIYQNGSIRAVATTDVRVKKP
;
A
#
# COMPACT_ATOMS: atom_id res chain seq x y z
N MET A 1 29.40 -21.45 57.15
CA MET A 1 30.19 -20.41 56.47
C MET A 1 29.59 -20.23 55.08
N ASN A 2 28.77 -19.18 54.92
CA ASN A 2 28.00 -18.90 53.70
C ASN A 2 28.89 -18.23 52.67
N ILE A 3 28.96 -18.77 51.46
CA ILE A 3 29.50 -18.04 50.30
C ILE A 3 28.43 -18.00 49.22
N ARG A 4 27.79 -16.83 49.11
CA ARG A 4 26.92 -16.45 47.99
C ARG A 4 27.83 -16.11 46.81
N PHE A 5 27.74 -16.87 45.72
CA PHE A 5 28.30 -16.45 44.43
C PHE A 5 27.25 -15.67 43.65
N LEU A 6 27.60 -14.42 43.33
CA LEU A 6 26.86 -13.52 42.46
C LEU A 6 26.84 -14.07 41.03
N ILE A 7 25.64 -14.25 40.47
CA ILE A 7 25.42 -14.56 39.06
C ILE A 7 25.64 -13.25 38.27
N PRO A 8 26.52 -13.19 37.27
CA PRO A 8 26.62 -12.02 36.41
C PRO A 8 25.40 -11.98 35.48
N ALA A 9 24.66 -10.86 35.52
CA ALA A 9 23.59 -10.58 34.59
C ALA A 9 24.18 -10.37 33.18
N ALA A 10 23.98 -11.34 32.30
CA ALA A 10 24.25 -11.16 30.88
C ALA A 10 23.19 -10.22 30.30
N LEU A 11 23.57 -8.95 30.12
CA LEU A 11 22.77 -7.98 29.38
C LEU A 11 22.81 -8.39 27.90
N ALA A 12 21.80 -9.14 27.46
CA ALA A 12 21.59 -9.45 26.06
C ALA A 12 21.21 -8.14 25.33
N LEU A 13 22.18 -7.49 24.69
CA LEU A 13 21.88 -6.53 23.63
C LEU A 13 21.22 -7.31 22.50
N ALA A 14 19.90 -7.27 22.44
CA ALA A 14 19.16 -7.67 21.25
C ALA A 14 19.57 -6.72 20.13
N VAL A 15 20.47 -7.17 19.27
CA VAL A 15 20.72 -6.52 17.98
C VAL A 15 19.43 -6.70 17.21
N THR A 16 18.61 -5.66 17.15
CA THR A 16 17.41 -5.63 16.31
C THR A 16 17.89 -5.65 14.87
N ALA A 17 18.14 -6.86 14.35
CA ALA A 17 18.30 -7.08 12.93
C ALA A 17 17.08 -6.46 12.27
N CYS A 18 17.30 -5.54 11.34
CA CYS A 18 16.27 -4.95 10.51
C CYS A 18 15.62 -6.12 9.74
N GLN A 19 14.57 -6.72 10.30
CA GLN A 19 13.90 -7.85 9.68
C GLN A 19 13.17 -7.26 8.47
N LYS A 20 13.78 -7.40 7.29
CA LYS A 20 13.12 -7.10 6.02
C LYS A 20 11.78 -7.83 6.02
N VAL A 21 10.70 -7.08 5.79
CA VAL A 21 9.37 -7.68 5.59
C VAL A 21 9.49 -8.75 4.51
N PRO A 22 9.05 -9.99 4.77
CA PRO A 22 9.14 -11.06 3.79
C PRO A 22 8.29 -10.74 2.56
N ALA A 23 8.57 -11.43 1.45
CA ALA A 23 7.70 -11.38 0.29
C ALA A 23 6.36 -12.05 0.61
N ALA A 24 5.25 -11.46 0.15
CA ALA A 24 3.91 -11.98 0.34
C ALA A 24 3.73 -13.32 -0.38
N ASP A 25 3.09 -14.27 0.29
CA ASP A 25 2.65 -15.52 -0.33
C ASP A 25 1.22 -15.41 -0.91
N ALA A 26 0.59 -16.54 -1.21
CA ALA A 26 -0.75 -16.57 -1.78
C ALA A 26 -1.85 -16.23 -0.76
N ASP A 27 -1.66 -16.62 0.51
CA ASP A 27 -2.63 -16.36 1.58
C ASP A 27 -2.58 -14.88 1.96
N ASP A 28 -1.39 -14.30 2.02
CA ASP A 28 -1.18 -12.86 2.16
C ASP A 28 -1.88 -12.06 1.05
N GLN A 29 -1.73 -12.49 -0.22
CA GLN A 29 -2.39 -11.85 -1.36
C GLN A 29 -3.92 -11.98 -1.29
N ALA A 30 -4.43 -13.13 -0.87
CA ALA A 30 -5.87 -13.32 -0.70
C ALA A 30 -6.42 -12.40 0.41
N PHE A 31 -5.70 -12.30 1.52
CA PHE A 31 -6.06 -11.42 2.64
C PHE A 31 -6.06 -9.94 2.23
N VAL A 32 -4.99 -9.47 1.57
CA VAL A 32 -4.92 -8.10 1.02
C VAL A 32 -6.06 -7.81 0.06
N ALA A 33 -6.39 -8.74 -0.83
CA ALA A 33 -7.48 -8.56 -1.78
C ALA A 33 -8.84 -8.42 -1.09
N GLN A 34 -9.08 -9.18 -0.01
CA GLN A 34 -10.30 -9.11 0.78
C GLN A 34 -10.42 -7.77 1.52
N GLU A 35 -9.37 -7.35 2.22
CA GLU A 35 -9.40 -6.12 3.01
C GLU A 35 -9.43 -4.86 2.14
N LEU A 36 -8.75 -4.87 0.98
CA LEU A 36 -8.88 -3.76 0.04
C LEU A 36 -10.29 -3.67 -0.55
N ALA A 37 -10.99 -4.79 -0.74
CA ALA A 37 -12.39 -4.75 -1.17
C ALA A 37 -13.32 -4.13 -0.12
N VAL A 38 -13.05 -4.37 1.18
CA VAL A 38 -13.76 -3.71 2.28
C VAL A 38 -13.48 -2.20 2.25
N PHE A 39 -12.22 -1.80 2.21
CA PHE A 39 -11.83 -0.39 2.15
C PHE A 39 -12.41 0.32 0.91
N ALA A 40 -12.43 -0.35 -0.24
CA ALA A 40 -13.05 0.15 -1.46
C ALA A 40 -14.56 0.40 -1.27
N SER A 41 -15.28 -0.51 -0.62
CA SER A 41 -16.70 -0.33 -0.32
C SER A 41 -16.97 0.87 0.59
N GLU A 42 -16.08 1.16 1.54
CA GLU A 42 -16.17 2.35 2.39
C GLU A 42 -15.94 3.64 1.59
N LEU A 43 -15.00 3.61 0.64
CA LEU A 43 -14.74 4.72 -0.28
C LEU A 43 -15.91 4.95 -1.26
N GLU A 44 -16.55 3.90 -1.77
CA GLU A 44 -17.74 4.06 -2.61
C GLU A 44 -18.89 4.75 -1.85
N ALA A 45 -19.09 4.40 -0.58
CA ALA A 45 -20.10 5.02 0.27
C ALA A 45 -19.78 6.50 0.57
N SER A 46 -18.50 6.86 0.70
CA SER A 46 -18.05 8.21 1.00
C SER A 46 -16.63 8.44 0.47
N LEU A 47 -16.52 8.89 -0.79
CA LEU A 47 -15.25 9.23 -1.41
C LEU A 47 -14.94 10.71 -1.17
N PRO A 48 -13.88 11.04 -0.40
CA PRO A 48 -13.50 12.43 -0.20
C PRO A 48 -12.75 12.97 -1.41
N ALA A 49 -13.04 14.23 -1.77
CA ALA A 49 -12.29 14.96 -2.79
C ALA A 49 -11.01 15.61 -2.23
N ASP A 50 -10.92 15.79 -0.90
CA ASP A 50 -9.75 16.37 -0.26
C ASP A 50 -8.62 15.34 -0.14
N THR A 51 -7.46 15.71 -0.68
CA THR A 51 -6.23 14.91 -0.64
C THR A 51 -5.75 14.68 0.79
N SER A 52 -5.98 15.62 1.72
CA SER A 52 -5.58 15.47 3.13
C SER A 52 -6.44 14.43 3.84
N GLU A 53 -7.75 14.42 3.58
CA GLU A 53 -8.64 13.40 4.12
C GLU A 53 -8.32 12.00 3.56
N LEU A 54 -8.05 11.89 2.25
CA LEU A 54 -7.59 10.64 1.66
C LEU A 54 -6.32 10.12 2.31
N LYS A 55 -5.32 10.97 2.56
CA LYS A 55 -4.10 10.56 3.28
C LYS A 55 -4.42 9.95 4.64
N VAL A 56 -5.33 10.56 5.40
CA VAL A 56 -5.72 10.06 6.72
C VAL A 56 -6.41 8.69 6.60
N ARG A 57 -7.33 8.53 5.65
CA ARG A 57 -8.02 7.25 5.42
C ARG A 57 -7.05 6.15 5.00
N ILE A 58 -6.14 6.44 4.07
CA ILE A 58 -5.10 5.48 3.62
C ILE A 58 -4.16 5.12 4.77
N ALA A 59 -3.69 6.10 5.54
CA ALA A 59 -2.82 5.84 6.69
C ALA A 59 -3.52 5.03 7.78
N THR A 60 -4.82 5.27 8.00
CA THR A 60 -5.64 4.52 8.96
C THR A 60 -5.82 3.08 8.49
N TYR A 61 -6.19 2.89 7.22
CA TYR A 61 -6.29 1.60 6.57
C TYR A 61 -4.98 0.82 6.68
N LEU A 62 -3.84 1.39 6.25
CA LEU A 62 -2.58 0.68 6.40
C LEU A 62 -2.27 0.39 7.86
N GLY A 63 -2.36 1.39 8.74
CA GLY A 63 -2.01 1.30 10.15
C GLY A 63 -2.79 0.26 10.96
N SER A 64 -4.01 -0.09 10.54
CA SER A 64 -4.80 -1.16 11.14
C SER A 64 -4.48 -2.57 10.62
N HIS A 65 -3.63 -2.68 9.59
CA HIS A 65 -3.28 -3.95 8.94
C HIS A 65 -1.81 -4.35 9.15
N PRO A 66 -1.49 -5.67 9.06
CA PRO A 66 -0.13 -6.16 9.17
C PRO A 66 0.83 -5.58 8.12
N SER A 67 2.14 -5.71 8.37
CA SER A 67 3.21 -5.15 7.53
C SER A 67 3.27 -5.69 6.10
N VAL A 68 2.54 -6.76 5.78
CA VAL A 68 2.40 -7.28 4.41
C VAL A 68 1.68 -6.29 3.48
N PHE A 69 0.84 -5.41 4.04
CA PHE A 69 0.25 -4.26 3.36
C PHE A 69 1.35 -3.21 3.23
N TYR A 70 2.15 -3.30 2.17
CA TYR A 70 3.36 -2.50 2.05
C TYR A 70 3.03 -1.02 1.86
N GLY A 71 2.11 -0.71 0.94
CA GLY A 71 1.70 0.64 0.62
C GLY A 71 0.31 0.66 -0.01
N ALA A 72 -0.28 1.84 -0.08
CA ALA A 72 -1.60 2.05 -0.65
C ALA A 72 -1.73 3.47 -1.19
N THR A 73 -2.45 3.62 -2.30
CA THR A 73 -2.92 4.91 -2.80
C THR A 73 -4.41 4.86 -3.12
N VAL A 74 -5.03 6.03 -3.17
CA VAL A 74 -6.34 6.23 -3.79
C VAL A 74 -6.16 7.29 -4.86
N ALA A 75 -6.12 6.85 -6.13
CA ALA A 75 -5.96 7.73 -7.27
C ALA A 75 -7.33 8.29 -7.69
N LEU A 76 -7.62 9.54 -7.33
CA LEU A 76 -8.82 10.27 -7.75
C LEU A 76 -8.75 10.64 -9.22
N LEU A 77 -9.87 10.47 -9.93
CA LEU A 77 -9.98 10.71 -11.36
C LEU A 77 -10.87 11.92 -11.67
N ASP A 78 -10.49 12.70 -12.69
CA ASP A 78 -11.38 13.64 -13.35
C ASP A 78 -12.43 12.93 -14.21
N THR A 79 -13.24 13.70 -14.95
CA THR A 79 -14.25 13.14 -15.86
C THR A 79 -13.68 12.47 -17.11
N ASN A 80 -12.40 12.70 -17.42
CA ASN A 80 -11.69 12.09 -18.55
C ASN A 80 -10.92 10.84 -18.13
N GLY A 81 -11.00 10.44 -16.85
CA GLY A 81 -10.25 9.31 -16.31
C GLY A 81 -8.76 9.60 -16.10
N LEU A 82 -8.39 10.88 -15.96
CA LEU A 82 -7.03 11.31 -15.61
C LEU A 82 -6.92 11.55 -14.11
N VAL A 83 -5.77 11.16 -13.54
CA VAL A 83 -5.52 11.34 -12.11
C VAL A 83 -5.35 12.82 -11.76
N VAL A 84 -6.12 13.27 -10.78
CA VAL A 84 -6.04 14.62 -10.21
C VAL A 84 -5.41 14.64 -8.82
N SER A 85 -5.41 13.50 -8.12
CA SER A 85 -4.74 13.33 -6.84
C SER A 85 -4.48 11.86 -6.57
N SER A 86 -3.31 11.52 -6.04
CA SER A 86 -2.95 10.15 -5.67
C SER A 86 -2.01 10.16 -4.46
N PRO A 87 -2.51 10.48 -3.25
CA PRO A 87 -1.68 10.39 -2.06
C PRO A 87 -1.23 8.95 -1.85
N TYR A 88 0.08 8.75 -1.69
CA TYR A 88 0.64 7.42 -1.41
C TYR A 88 1.15 7.36 0.02
N VAL A 89 0.82 6.28 0.71
CA VAL A 89 1.36 5.97 2.04
C VAL A 89 1.95 4.58 2.00
N TYR A 90 3.14 4.37 2.57
CA TYR A 90 3.81 3.08 2.54
C TYR A 90 4.77 2.88 3.72
N ARG A 91 5.28 1.65 3.84
CA ARG A 91 6.15 1.18 4.94
C ARG A 91 7.55 0.85 4.46
N PRO A 92 8.49 1.82 4.38
CA PRO A 92 9.83 1.55 3.89
C PRO A 92 10.58 0.50 4.72
N ASN A 93 10.34 0.48 6.04
CA ASN A 93 10.96 -0.44 7.00
C ASN A 93 9.99 -1.49 7.57
N GLY A 94 8.77 -1.57 7.05
CA GLY A 94 7.74 -2.49 7.53
C GLY A 94 6.96 -2.05 8.77
N VAL A 95 7.29 -0.90 9.37
CA VAL A 95 6.67 -0.42 10.60
C VAL A 95 6.11 0.98 10.41
N ASP A 96 6.95 1.94 10.05
CA ASP A 96 6.57 3.35 9.98
C ASP A 96 5.76 3.64 8.72
N LEU A 97 4.72 4.45 8.86
CA LEU A 97 3.96 4.97 7.72
C LEU A 97 4.60 6.25 7.21
N VAL A 98 4.98 6.26 5.94
CA VAL A 98 5.57 7.41 5.26
C VAL A 98 4.65 7.83 4.12
N TYR A 99 4.43 9.14 4.02
CA TYR A 99 3.70 9.74 2.91
C TYR A 99 4.67 10.08 1.76
N SER A 100 4.23 9.84 0.53
CA SER A 100 4.90 10.27 -0.71
C SER A 100 3.91 10.95 -1.66
N SER A 101 4.40 11.98 -2.34
CA SER A 101 3.75 12.60 -3.50
C SER A 101 4.38 12.20 -4.83
N GLY A 102 5.34 11.25 -4.82
CA GLY A 102 6.12 10.86 -6.00
C GLY A 102 5.26 10.35 -7.16
N LEU A 103 4.12 9.72 -6.86
CA LEU A 103 3.18 9.26 -7.89
C LEU A 103 2.61 10.40 -8.76
N MET A 104 2.57 11.63 -8.25
CA MET A 104 2.11 12.80 -9.02
C MET A 104 3.24 13.50 -9.79
N ASP A 105 4.48 13.02 -9.70
CA ASP A 105 5.57 13.53 -10.53
C ASP A 105 5.30 13.19 -12.00
N SER A 106 5.50 14.17 -12.87
CA SER A 106 5.41 13.98 -14.32
C SER A 106 6.31 12.85 -14.85
N ALA A 107 7.47 12.63 -14.22
CA ALA A 107 8.40 11.56 -14.57
C ALA A 107 7.85 10.17 -14.26
N TYR A 108 6.99 10.03 -13.24
CA TYR A 108 6.34 8.77 -12.89
C TYR A 108 5.25 8.37 -13.89
N GLN A 109 4.69 9.33 -14.64
CA GLN A 109 3.71 9.08 -15.70
C GLN A 109 2.49 8.26 -15.23
N ILE A 110 1.92 8.60 -14.06
CA ILE A 110 0.85 7.83 -13.39
C ILE A 110 -0.29 7.39 -14.32
N ASN A 111 -0.71 8.25 -15.25
CA ASN A 111 -1.80 7.97 -16.18
C ASN A 111 -1.49 6.85 -17.20
N SER A 112 -0.25 6.35 -17.25
CA SER A 112 0.18 5.22 -18.09
C SER A 112 0.47 3.95 -17.29
N GLN A 113 0.36 4.00 -15.96
CA GLN A 113 0.70 2.87 -15.10
C GLN A 113 -0.34 1.76 -15.18
N LEU A 114 0.11 0.51 -15.29
CA LEU A 114 -0.80 -0.65 -15.43
C LEU A 114 -1.67 -0.87 -14.20
N TRP A 115 -1.13 -0.64 -13.00
CA TRP A 115 -1.92 -0.73 -11.76
C TRP A 115 -3.10 0.25 -11.75
N LEU A 116 -3.01 1.37 -12.48
CA LEU A 116 -4.09 2.34 -12.63
C LEU A 116 -5.00 2.03 -13.82
N ARG A 117 -4.43 1.79 -15.00
CA ARG A 117 -5.20 1.67 -16.24
C ARG A 117 -5.99 0.37 -16.34
N ALA A 118 -5.39 -0.76 -15.96
CA ALA A 118 -6.04 -2.06 -16.04
C ALA A 118 -7.41 -2.13 -15.32
N PRO A 119 -7.57 -1.69 -14.05
CA PRO A 119 -8.87 -1.72 -13.39
C PRO A 119 -9.89 -0.75 -14.00
N ILE A 120 -9.45 0.35 -14.61
CA ILE A 120 -10.31 1.31 -15.31
C ILE A 120 -10.84 0.69 -16.60
N ASP A 121 -9.94 0.17 -17.44
CA ASP A 121 -10.26 -0.34 -18.78
C ASP A 121 -11.07 -1.64 -18.71
N GLN A 122 -10.82 -2.47 -17.69
CA GLN A 122 -11.51 -3.74 -17.49
C GLN A 122 -12.75 -3.62 -16.60
N ALA A 123 -12.97 -2.46 -15.95
CA ALA A 123 -14.06 -2.25 -15.00
C ALA A 123 -14.14 -3.34 -13.92
N THR A 124 -12.98 -3.81 -13.45
CA THR A 124 -12.89 -4.90 -12.48
C THR A 124 -11.64 -4.79 -11.61
N SER A 125 -11.63 -5.50 -10.49
CA SER A 125 -10.46 -5.56 -9.62
C SER A 125 -9.37 -6.45 -10.23
N VAL A 126 -8.12 -6.00 -10.19
CA VAL A 126 -7.00 -6.71 -10.81
C VAL A 126 -5.80 -6.79 -9.89
N TRP A 127 -4.97 -7.80 -10.11
CA TRP A 127 -3.58 -7.82 -9.65
C TRP A 127 -2.68 -7.50 -10.85
N THR A 128 -1.65 -6.68 -10.65
CA THR A 128 -0.56 -6.61 -11.62
C THR A 128 0.29 -7.88 -11.59
N GLU A 129 1.01 -8.13 -12.69
CA GLU A 129 2.24 -8.93 -12.62
C GLU A 129 3.30 -8.22 -11.74
N PRO A 130 4.32 -8.94 -11.23
CA PRO A 130 5.44 -8.33 -10.52
C PRO A 130 6.14 -7.23 -11.33
N TYR A 131 6.39 -6.08 -10.69
CA TYR A 131 7.13 -4.97 -11.27
C TYR A 131 7.98 -4.27 -10.22
N PHE A 132 8.94 -3.45 -10.67
CA PHE A 132 9.71 -2.58 -9.79
C PHE A 132 9.12 -1.16 -9.83
N ASP A 133 8.75 -0.63 -8.67
CA ASP A 133 8.03 0.65 -8.57
C ASP A 133 8.96 1.83 -8.34
N GLU A 134 9.75 2.14 -9.36
CA GLU A 134 10.71 3.24 -9.34
C GLU A 134 10.00 4.59 -9.16
N GLY A 135 10.40 5.36 -8.15
CA GLY A 135 9.82 6.67 -7.84
C GLY A 135 8.49 6.63 -7.06
N GLY A 136 7.97 5.43 -6.80
CA GLY A 136 6.86 5.18 -5.88
C GLY A 136 7.35 4.58 -4.56
N GLY A 137 7.26 3.26 -4.43
CA GLY A 137 7.73 2.48 -3.29
C GLY A 137 9.18 1.97 -3.39
N ASP A 138 9.81 2.03 -4.56
CA ASP A 138 11.21 1.60 -4.82
C ASP A 138 11.49 0.14 -4.40
N ILE A 139 10.53 -0.75 -4.63
CA ILE A 139 10.63 -2.19 -4.36
C ILE A 139 10.07 -3.03 -5.50
N TRP A 140 10.44 -4.32 -5.53
CA TRP A 140 9.69 -5.32 -6.29
C TRP A 140 8.36 -5.62 -5.60
N MET A 141 7.27 -5.41 -6.30
CA MET A 141 5.92 -5.57 -5.76
C MET A 141 4.91 -6.09 -6.78
N LYS A 142 3.77 -6.52 -6.25
CA LYS A 142 2.52 -6.62 -6.99
C LYS A 142 1.55 -5.62 -6.37
N THR A 143 0.70 -5.04 -7.20
CA THR A 143 -0.35 -4.12 -6.74
C THR A 143 -1.70 -4.73 -7.00
N ARG A 144 -2.52 -4.80 -5.93
CA ARG A 144 -3.96 -5.02 -6.07
C ARG A 144 -4.60 -3.67 -6.33
N SER A 145 -5.46 -3.60 -7.34
CA SER A 145 -6.23 -2.41 -7.66
C SER A 145 -7.72 -2.71 -7.70
N VAL A 146 -8.51 -1.83 -7.12
CA VAL A 146 -9.97 -1.90 -7.09
C VAL A 146 -10.55 -0.58 -7.61
N PRO A 147 -11.34 -0.58 -8.71
CA PRO A 147 -12.01 0.62 -9.18
C PRO A 147 -13.12 1.01 -8.20
N ILE A 148 -13.25 2.31 -7.93
CA ILE A 148 -14.26 2.90 -7.03
C ILE A 148 -15.31 3.61 -7.87
N TYR A 149 -16.57 3.17 -7.76
CA TYR A 149 -17.68 3.76 -8.49
C TYR A 149 -18.37 4.86 -7.68
N GLN A 150 -18.71 5.96 -8.34
CA GLN A 150 -19.77 6.87 -7.89
C GLN A 150 -20.71 7.18 -9.04
N ASN A 151 -22.01 7.09 -8.78
CA ASN A 151 -23.05 7.39 -9.76
C ASN A 151 -22.87 6.62 -11.10
N GLY A 152 -22.40 5.38 -11.03
CA GLY A 152 -22.21 4.51 -12.20
C GLY A 152 -20.91 4.71 -12.98
N SER A 153 -20.03 5.64 -12.55
CA SER A 153 -18.74 5.90 -13.19
C SER A 153 -17.58 5.66 -12.23
N ILE A 154 -16.45 5.19 -12.74
CA ILE A 154 -15.21 5.04 -11.94
C ILE A 154 -14.69 6.45 -11.63
N ARG A 155 -14.55 6.77 -10.34
CA ARG A 155 -14.07 8.07 -9.85
C ARG A 155 -12.75 7.97 -9.09
N ALA A 156 -12.34 6.78 -8.70
CA ALA A 156 -11.03 6.52 -8.16
C ALA A 156 -10.58 5.09 -8.42
N VAL A 157 -9.29 4.83 -8.20
CA VAL A 157 -8.74 3.49 -8.04
C VAL A 157 -8.06 3.42 -6.69
N ALA A 158 -8.51 2.51 -5.83
CA ALA A 158 -7.84 2.21 -4.56
C ALA A 158 -6.87 1.05 -4.75
N THR A 159 -5.70 1.13 -4.14
CA THR A 159 -4.66 0.10 -4.28
C THR A 159 -4.11 -0.40 -2.97
N THR A 160 -3.51 -1.59 -3.00
CA THR A 160 -2.62 -2.08 -1.96
C THR A 160 -1.48 -2.86 -2.59
N ASP A 161 -0.27 -2.52 -2.17
CA ASP A 161 0.97 -3.12 -2.65
C ASP A 161 1.44 -4.22 -1.69
N VAL A 162 1.97 -5.29 -2.28
CA VAL A 162 2.65 -6.35 -1.54
C VAL A 162 4.04 -6.56 -2.10
N ARG A 163 5.02 -6.70 -1.21
CA ARG A 163 6.40 -7.01 -1.61
C ARG A 163 6.45 -8.40 -2.24
N VAL A 164 7.19 -8.54 -3.33
CA VAL A 164 7.50 -9.83 -3.94
C VAL A 164 9.01 -10.00 -4.12
N LYS A 165 9.44 -11.23 -4.41
CA LYS A 165 10.82 -11.48 -4.84
C LYS A 165 11.01 -10.90 -6.24
N LYS A 166 12.25 -10.50 -6.56
CA LYS A 166 12.63 -10.19 -7.93
C LYS A 166 12.35 -11.41 -8.83
N PRO A 167 11.63 -11.25 -9.95
CA PRO A 167 11.37 -12.33 -10.91
C PRO A 167 12.64 -12.95 -11.49
#